data_AF-A0A8X6L517-F1
#
_entry.id   AF-A0A8X6L517-F1
#
_cell.length_a   1.000
_cell.length_b   1.000
_cell.length_c   1.000
_cell.angle_alpha   90.00
_cell.angle_beta   90.00
_cell.angle_gamma   90.00
#
_symmetry.space_group_name_H-M   'P 1'
#
loop_
_entity.id
_entity.type
_entity.pdbx_description
1 polymer ?
#
loop_
_entity_poly.entity_id
_entity_poly.type
_entity_poly.pdbx_seq_one_letter_code
_entity_poly.pdbx_strand_id
1 'polypeptide(L)'
;MAGNFWQSSHFQQWLLDRQDLLRERHHDLQIFPEEEYQKMMIFFANFIQALVEQLKVKQQVIATATVYFKRFFVRNSLKCIDPLLMAPTCIFLASKVEEFGVISNSR
;
A
#
# COMPACT_ATOMS: atom_id res chain seq x y z
N MET A 1 6.51 11.59 -14.02
CA MET A 1 7.65 12.31 -13.40
C MET A 1 8.92 11.44 -13.35
N ALA A 2 9.35 10.84 -14.46
CA ALA A 2 10.43 9.84 -14.45
C ALA A 2 11.82 10.42 -14.12
N GLY A 3 12.05 11.72 -14.31
CA GLY A 3 13.36 12.37 -14.10
C GLY A 3 13.55 13.08 -12.75
N ASN A 4 12.50 13.23 -11.93
CA ASN A 4 12.52 14.15 -10.78
C ASN A 4 12.47 13.43 -9.42
N PHE A 5 13.07 12.24 -9.32
CA PHE A 5 13.01 11.44 -8.08
C PHE A 5 13.55 12.20 -6.86
N TRP A 6 14.73 12.82 -6.97
CA TRP A 6 15.39 13.52 -5.87
C TRP A 6 14.64 14.75 -5.34
N GLN A 7 13.75 15.33 -6.16
CA GLN A 7 12.90 16.47 -5.78
C GLN A 7 11.46 16.02 -5.44
N SER A 8 11.16 14.72 -5.55
CA SER A 8 9.81 14.20 -5.35
C SER A 8 9.44 14.09 -3.88
N SER A 9 8.13 14.13 -3.60
CA SER A 9 7.60 13.81 -2.27
C SER A 9 7.93 12.38 -1.84
N HIS A 10 8.10 11.45 -2.79
CA HIS A 10 8.54 10.09 -2.48
C HIS A 10 9.90 10.12 -1.76
N PHE A 11 10.89 10.77 -2.36
CA PHE A 11 12.22 10.84 -1.79
C PHE A 11 12.23 11.63 -0.48
N GLN A 12 11.55 12.78 -0.44
CA GLN A 12 11.61 13.70 0.69
C GLN A 12 10.84 13.26 1.93
N GLN A 13 9.78 12.43 1.78
CA GLN A 13 8.85 12.14 2.89
C GLN A 13 8.60 10.65 3.13
N TRP A 14 8.90 9.78 2.15
CA TRP A 14 8.49 8.38 2.16
C TRP A 14 9.64 7.38 2.05
N LEU A 15 10.88 7.86 2.01
CA LEU A 15 12.04 7.05 2.36
C LEU A 15 12.21 7.13 3.87
N LEU A 16 11.85 6.05 4.55
CA LEU A 16 11.80 5.98 6.01
C LEU A 16 12.93 5.10 6.52
N ASP A 17 13.54 5.51 7.61
CA ASP A 17 14.56 4.72 8.28
C ASP A 17 13.94 3.55 9.02
N ARG A 18 14.71 2.45 9.11
CA ARG A 18 14.26 1.24 9.79
C ARG A 18 13.88 1.49 11.25
N GLN A 19 14.59 2.39 11.93
CA GLN A 19 14.34 2.72 13.34
C GLN A 19 12.99 3.41 13.51
N ASP A 20 12.66 4.35 12.63
CA ASP A 20 11.37 5.05 12.66
C ASP A 20 10.22 4.09 12.34
N LEU A 21 10.41 3.18 11.36
CA LEU A 21 9.42 2.15 11.05
C LEU A 21 9.10 1.25 12.25
N LEU A 22 10.12 0.86 13.02
CA LEU A 22 9.93 0.03 14.21
C LEU A 22 9.23 0.82 15.33
N ARG A 23 9.54 2.10 15.48
CA ARG A 23 8.89 2.98 16.45
C ARG A 23 7.39 3.13 16.16
N GLU A 24 7.03 3.45 14.92
CA GLU A 24 5.62 3.62 14.53
C GLU A 24 4.82 2.31 14.65
N ARG A 25 5.45 1.17 14.33
CA ARG A 25 4.82 -0.16 14.44
C ARG A 25 4.82 -0.73 15.85
N HIS A 26 5.42 -0.05 16.83
CA HIS A 26 5.65 -0.64 18.15
C HIS A 26 4.34 -1.14 18.79
N HIS A 27 3.25 -0.37 18.66
CA HIS A 27 1.94 -0.75 19.18
C HIS A 27 1.42 -2.07 18.57
N ASP A 28 1.57 -2.24 17.25
CA ASP A 28 1.11 -3.46 16.57
C ASP A 28 2.03 -4.65 16.85
N LEU A 29 3.32 -4.40 17.01
CA LEU A 29 4.32 -5.41 17.36
C LEU A 29 4.17 -5.95 18.80
N GLN A 30 3.46 -5.24 19.68
CA GLN A 30 3.09 -5.77 20.99
C GLN A 30 1.99 -6.83 20.90
N ILE A 31 1.20 -6.82 19.82
CA ILE A 31 0.05 -7.72 19.63
C ILE A 31 0.44 -8.87 18.71
N PHE A 32 1.18 -8.56 17.64
CA PHE A 32 1.65 -9.53 16.65
C PHE A 32 3.18 -9.57 16.65
N PRO A 33 3.82 -10.75 16.71
CA PRO A 33 5.26 -10.83 16.54
C PRO A 33 5.65 -10.32 15.14
N GLU A 34 6.89 -9.83 15.01
CA GLU A 34 7.38 -9.20 13.77
C GLU A 34 7.21 -10.12 12.54
N GLU A 35 7.42 -11.42 12.72
CA GLU A 35 7.26 -12.41 11.64
C GLU A 35 5.81 -12.51 11.14
N GLU A 36 4.83 -12.46 12.04
CA GLU A 36 3.41 -12.48 11.67
C GLU A 36 3.00 -11.19 10.98
N TYR A 37 3.50 -10.04 11.46
CA TYR A 37 3.28 -8.75 10.81
C TYR A 37 3.82 -8.75 9.37
N GLN A 38 5.01 -9.31 9.17
CA GLN A 38 5.60 -9.45 7.84
C GLN A 38 4.78 -10.39 6.95
N LYS A 39 4.35 -11.56 7.46
CA LYS A 39 3.46 -12.49 6.73
C LYS A 39 2.14 -11.81 6.34
N MET A 40 1.57 -11.00 7.22
CA MET A 40 0.35 -10.23 6.95
C MET A 40 0.57 -9.22 5.81
N MET A 41 1.68 -8.48 5.83
CA MET A 41 2.02 -7.54 4.75
C MET A 41 2.25 -8.24 3.41
N ILE A 42 2.85 -9.43 3.40
CA ILE A 42 3.02 -10.26 2.19
C ILE A 42 1.65 -10.75 1.70
N PHE A 43 0.79 -11.23 2.60
CA PHE A 43 -0.55 -11.68 2.26
C PHE A 43 -1.36 -10.57 1.57
N PHE A 44 -1.37 -9.35 2.12
CA PHE A 44 -2.12 -8.24 1.51
C PHE A 44 -1.50 -7.75 0.20
N ALA A 45 -0.18 -7.82 0.04
CA ALA A 45 0.43 -7.53 -1.26
C ALA A 45 -0.02 -8.53 -2.34
N ASN A 46 -0.06 -9.82 -2.01
CA ASN A 46 -0.57 -10.86 -2.91
C ASN A 46 -2.07 -10.71 -3.16
N PHE A 47 -2.84 -10.32 -2.15
CA PHE A 47 -4.28 -10.05 -2.28
C PHE A 47 -4.54 -8.88 -3.23
N ILE A 48 -3.80 -7.77 -3.09
CA ILE A 48 -3.87 -6.63 -4.01
C ILE A 48 -3.53 -7.07 -5.44
N GLN A 49 -2.47 -7.84 -5.62
CA GLN A 49 -2.10 -8.37 -6.93
C GLN A 49 -3.23 -9.21 -7.55
N ALA A 50 -3.78 -10.17 -6.79
CA ALA A 50 -4.86 -11.04 -7.27
C ALA A 50 -6.12 -10.26 -7.66
N LEU A 51 -6.52 -9.26 -6.87
CA LEU A 51 -7.68 -8.40 -7.17
C LEU A 51 -7.49 -7.62 -8.47
N VAL A 52 -6.28 -7.10 -8.71
CA VAL A 52 -6.00 -6.28 -9.88
C VAL A 52 -5.80 -7.10 -11.16
N GLU A 53 -5.24 -8.31 -11.04
CA GLU A 53 -5.13 -9.25 -12.17
C GLU A 53 -6.51 -9.56 -12.77
N GLN A 54 -7.56 -9.69 -11.93
CA GLN A 54 -8.94 -9.85 -12.40
C GLN A 54 -9.45 -8.65 -13.22
N LEU A 55 -8.92 -7.45 -12.94
CA LEU A 55 -9.28 -6.20 -13.61
C LEU A 55 -8.43 -5.91 -14.86
N LYS A 56 -7.46 -6.78 -15.22
CA LYS A 56 -6.55 -6.65 -16.37
C LYS A 56 -5.79 -5.32 -16.43
N VAL A 57 -5.44 -4.78 -15.27
CA VAL A 57 -4.73 -3.49 -15.15
C VAL A 57 -3.21 -3.69 -15.26
N LYS A 58 -2.49 -2.63 -15.65
CA LYS A 58 -1.01 -2.62 -15.71
C LYS A 58 -0.36 -2.85 -14.34
N GLN A 59 0.80 -3.51 -14.33
CA GLN A 59 1.62 -3.75 -13.13
C GLN A 59 1.98 -2.47 -12.36
N GLN A 60 2.12 -1.34 -13.05
CA GLN A 60 2.38 -0.04 -12.41
C GLN A 60 1.30 0.32 -11.38
N VAL A 61 0.03 0.03 -11.68
CA VAL A 61 -1.08 0.28 -10.75
C VAL A 61 -0.99 -0.63 -9.52
N ILE A 62 -0.61 -1.89 -9.71
CA ILE A 62 -0.40 -2.85 -8.61
C ILE A 62 0.70 -2.35 -7.69
N ALA A 63 1.83 -1.90 -8.26
CA ALA A 63 2.95 -1.37 -7.51
C ALA A 63 2.54 -0.11 -6.71
N THR A 64 1.86 0.84 -7.36
CA THR A 64 1.40 2.08 -6.71
C THR A 64 0.39 1.81 -5.60
N ALA A 65 -0.59 0.92 -5.83
CA ALA A 65 -1.55 0.49 -4.80
C ALA A 65 -0.87 -0.18 -3.60
N THR A 66 0.09 -1.08 -3.86
CA THR A 66 0.86 -1.77 -2.81
C THR A 66 1.68 -0.77 -1.97
N VAL A 67 2.26 0.25 -2.61
CA VAL A 67 2.98 1.32 -1.91
C VAL A 67 2.03 2.15 -1.05
N TYR A 68 0.84 2.52 -1.54
CA TYR A 68 -0.16 3.22 -0.74
C TYR A 68 -0.60 2.41 0.49
N PHE A 69 -0.87 1.12 0.31
CA PHE A 69 -1.24 0.22 1.40
C PHE A 69 -0.15 0.17 2.47
N LYS A 70 1.11 -0.06 2.07
CA LYS A 70 2.25 -0.10 3.00
C LYS A 70 2.46 1.25 3.70
N ARG A 71 2.35 2.36 2.98
CA ARG A 71 2.49 3.72 3.55
C ARG A 71 1.41 4.02 4.59
N PHE A 72 0.18 3.58 4.35
CA PHE A 72 -0.92 3.75 5.29
C PHE A 72 -0.63 3.02 6.61
N PHE A 73 -0.30 1.73 6.55
CA PHE A 73 -0.04 0.91 7.75
C PHE A 73 1.36 1.10 8.35
N VAL A 74 2.19 1.97 7.77
CA VAL A 74 3.40 2.42 8.45
C VAL A 74 3.09 3.50 9.48
N ARG A 75 2.13 4.39 9.22
CA ARG A 75 1.76 5.49 10.14
C ARG A 75 0.51 5.21 10.97
N ASN A 76 -0.25 4.18 10.61
CA ASN A 76 -1.50 3.82 11.28
C ASN A 76 -1.44 2.36 11.70
N SER A 77 -2.02 2.06 12.86
CA SER A 77 -2.20 0.69 13.32
C SER A 77 -3.14 -0.09 12.40
N LEU A 78 -2.91 -1.39 12.26
CA LEU A 78 -3.79 -2.34 11.58
C LEU A 78 -5.22 -2.37 12.15
N LYS A 79 -5.43 -1.86 13.36
CA LYS A 79 -6.76 -1.76 14.00
C LYS A 79 -7.57 -0.55 13.54
N CYS A 80 -6.93 0.45 12.93
CA CYS A 80 -7.59 1.71 12.60
C CYS A 80 -8.63 1.53 11.49
N ILE A 81 -8.28 0.77 10.45
CA ILE A 81 -9.15 0.48 9.31
C ILE A 81 -8.92 -0.97 8.91
N ASP A 82 -10.00 -1.68 8.56
CA ASP A 82 -9.93 -3.04 8.05
C ASP A 82 -9.04 -3.10 6.78
N PRO A 83 -7.93 -3.87 6.81
CA PRO A 83 -7.07 -4.07 5.65
C PRO A 83 -7.81 -4.57 4.39
N LEU A 84 -8.90 -5.35 4.55
CA LEU A 84 -9.71 -5.82 3.44
C LEU A 84 -10.49 -4.69 2.74
N LEU A 85 -10.80 -3.60 3.47
CA LEU A 85 -11.37 -2.39 2.89
C LEU A 85 -10.28 -1.46 2.34
N MET A 86 -9.12 -1.41 2.99
CA MET A 86 -8.01 -0.55 2.56
C MET A 86 -7.42 -1.02 1.22
N ALA A 87 -7.25 -2.33 1.00
CA ALA A 87 -6.71 -2.89 -0.24
C ALA A 87 -7.45 -2.41 -1.52
N PRO A 88 -8.77 -2.60 -1.67
CA PRO A 88 -9.50 -2.11 -2.85
C PRO A 88 -9.52 -0.57 -2.92
N THR A 89 -9.50 0.13 -1.78
CA THR A 89 -9.40 1.61 -1.75
C THR A 89 -8.08 2.09 -2.37
N CYS A 90 -6.96 1.44 -2.02
CA CYS A 90 -5.65 1.74 -2.61
C CYS A 90 -5.61 1.43 -4.10
N ILE A 91 -6.23 0.32 -4.54
CA ILE A 91 -6.34 -0.04 -5.97
C ILE A 91 -7.11 1.05 -6.71
N PHE A 92 -8.28 1.43 -6.21
CA PHE A 92 -9.12 2.44 -6.85
C PHE A 92 -8.42 3.79 -6.99
N LEU A 93 -7.72 4.23 -5.94
CA LEU A 93 -6.92 5.46 -5.98
C LEU A 93 -5.75 5.34 -6.97
N ALA A 94 -5.02 4.22 -6.97
CA ALA A 94 -3.90 4.00 -7.87
C ALA A 94 -4.35 3.98 -9.34
N SER A 95 -5.47 3.35 -9.66
CA SER A 95 -6.02 3.34 -11.03
C SER A 95 -6.32 4.74 -11.56
N LYS A 96 -6.76 5.65 -10.69
CA LYS A 96 -6.97 7.07 -11.05
C LYS A 96 -5.66 7.82 -11.24
N VAL A 97 -4.68 7.62 -10.35
CA VAL A 97 -3.38 8.31 -10.40
C VAL A 97 -2.54 7.88 -11.60
N GLU A 98 -2.60 6.61 -11.97
CA GLU A 98 -1.87 6.05 -13.12
C GLU A 98 -2.63 6.22 -14.45
N GLU A 99 -3.69 7.03 -14.47
CA GLU A 99 -4.48 7.36 -15.67
C GLU A 99 -5.05 6.13 -16.41
N PHE A 100 -5.23 5.00 -15.72
CA PHE A 100 -5.78 3.78 -16.34
C PHE A 100 -7.30 3.87 -16.57
N GLY A 101 -7.97 4.76 -15.82
CA GLY A 101 -9.42 4.98 -15.89
C GLY A 101 -10.11 4.70 -14.55
N VAL A 102 -11.35 5.15 -14.43
CA VAL A 102 -12.18 4.84 -13.25
C VAL A 102 -12.60 3.37 -13.36
N ILE A 103 -12.33 2.57 -12.32
CA ILE A 103 -12.95 1.26 -12.16
C ILE A 103 -14.44 1.53 -11.90
N SER A 104 -15.21 1.75 -12.96
CA SER A 104 -16.65 1.96 -12.87
C SER A 104 -17.33 0.62 -12.76
N ASN A 105 -18.28 0.52 -11.83
CA ASN A 105 -19.17 -0.62 -11.73
C ASN A 105 -20.25 -0.47 -12.83
N SER A 106 -19.85 -0.59 -14.09
CA SER A 106 -20.78 -0.66 -15.21
C SER A 106 -21.36 -2.08 -15.24
N ARG A 107 -22.36 -2.29 -14.37
CA ARG A 107 -23.45 -3.22 -14.66
C ARG A 107 -24.50 -2.48 -15.48
#